data_AF-A0A3C1S5Z5-F1
#
_entry.id   AF-A0A3C1S5Z5-F1
#
_cell.length_a   1.000
_cell.length_b   1.000
_cell.length_c   1.000
_cell.angle_alpha   90.00
_cell.angle_beta   90.00
_cell.angle_gamma   90.00
#
_symmetry.space_group_name_H-M   'P 1'
#
loop_
_entity.id
_entity.type
_entity.pdbx_description
1 polymer ?
#
loop_
_entity_poly.entity_id
_entity_poly.type
_entity_poly.pdbx_seq_one_letter_code
_entity_poly.pdbx_strand_id
1 'polypeptide(L)' 'IEDYFIMNTGLLCMNIIKRLEFSASVYNLFDKIYSDPGSEEFRQEIIEQNGRTFRFKLTYLF' A
#
# COMPACT_ATOMS: atom_id res chain seq x y z
N ILE A 1 15.27 -9.98 -12.84
CA ILE A 1 14.41 -9.06 -12.06
C ILE A 1 14.46 -7.73 -12.81
N GLU A 2 13.32 -7.23 -13.26
CA GLU A 2 13.28 -5.91 -13.91
C GLU A 2 13.26 -4.82 -12.85
N ASP A 3 14.02 -3.76 -13.08
CA ASP A 3 13.94 -2.57 -12.24
C ASP A 3 12.57 -1.93 -12.42
N TYR A 4 11.92 -1.61 -11.31
CA TYR A 4 10.60 -0.99 -11.32
C TYR A 4 10.54 0.18 -10.34
N PHE A 5 9.66 1.13 -10.62
CA PHE A 5 9.39 2.27 -9.76
C PHE A 5 7.95 2.21 -9.27
N ILE A 6 7.78 2.08 -7.95
CA ILE A 6 6.48 2.13 -7.28
C ILE A 6 6.41 3.40 -6.44
N MET A 7 5.29 4.11 -6.55
CA MET A 7 5.00 5.27 -5.71
C MET A 7 3.79 4.99 -4.84
N ASN A 8 3.95 5.20 -3.53
CA ASN A 8 2.88 5.14 -2.55
C ASN A 8 2.65 6.54 -2.00
N THR A 9 1.39 6.93 -1.85
CA THR A 9 1.01 8.22 -1.30
C THR A 9 -0.04 8.06 -0.20
N GLY A 10 0.01 8.94 0.79
CA GLY A 10 -0.88 8.91 1.93
C GLY A 10 -1.21 10.31 2.42
N LEU A 11 -2.44 10.46 2.89
CA LEU A 11 -2.95 11.63 3.58
C LEU A 11 -3.39 11.21 4.98
N LEU A 12 -2.93 11.95 5.97
CA LEU A 12 -3.36 11.83 7.37
C LEU A 12 -4.03 13.14 7.77
N CYS A 13 -5.26 13.04 8.25
CA CYS A 13 -6.04 14.14 8.79
C CYS A 13 -6.27 13.88 10.28
N MET A 14 -5.66 14.70 11.11
CA MET A 14 -5.84 14.65 12.57
C MET A 14 -6.92 15.63 13.00
N ASN A 15 -7.64 15.31 14.08
CA ASN A 15 -8.63 16.20 14.70
C ASN A 15 -9.71 16.71 13.75
N ILE A 16 -10.15 15.89 12.79
CA ILE A 16 -11.23 16.27 11.86
C ILE A 16 -12.51 16.53 12.66
N ILE A 17 -12.72 15.72 13.68
CA ILE A 17 -13.64 15.92 14.79
C ILE A 17 -12.83 15.63 16.06
N LYS A 18 -13.20 16.21 17.22
CA LYS A 18 -12.55 15.88 18.50
C LYS A 18 -12.43 14.36 18.63
N ARG A 19 -11.20 13.88 18.85
CA ARG A 19 -10.87 12.46 19.04
C ARG A 19 -11.04 11.57 17.80
N LEU A 20 -11.23 12.14 16.61
CA LEU A 20 -11.37 11.40 15.37
C LEU A 20 -10.22 11.72 14.40
N GLU A 21 -9.52 10.68 13.98
CA GLU A 21 -8.45 10.75 12.99
C GLU A 21 -8.82 9.89 11.78
N PHE A 22 -8.49 10.38 10.58
CA PHE A 22 -8.69 9.68 9.33
C PHE A 22 -7.39 9.61 8.56
N SER A 23 -7.13 8.48 7.93
CA SER A 23 -6.11 8.39 6.90
C SER A 23 -6.64 7.73 5.64
N ALA A 24 -6.15 8.23 4.51
CA ALA A 24 -6.34 7.63 3.20
C ALA A 24 -4.96 7.37 2.60
N SER A 25 -4.78 6.23 1.96
CA SER A 25 -3.52 5.89 1.29
C SER A 25 -3.81 5.19 -0.03
N VAL A 26 -3.00 5.50 -1.02
CA VAL A 26 -2.99 4.84 -2.32
C VAL A 26 -1.63 4.20 -2.49
N TYR A 27 -1.62 2.88 -2.57
CA TYR A 27 -0.45 2.08 -2.88
C TYR A 27 -0.40 1.83 -4.38
N ASN A 28 0.81 1.84 -4.94
CA ASN A 28 1.04 1.68 -6.37
C ASN A 28 0.23 2.71 -7.19
N LEU A 29 0.54 4.00 -6.99
CA LEU A 29 -0.21 5.13 -7.58
C LEU A 29 -0.30 5.05 -9.10
N PHE A 30 0.72 4.49 -9.75
CA PHE A 30 0.77 4.35 -11.21
C PHE A 30 0.23 3.01 -11.72
N ASP A 31 -0.27 2.13 -10.84
CA ASP A 31 -0.80 0.80 -11.17
C ASP A 31 0.18 -0.05 -12.01
N LYS A 32 1.45 -0.04 -11.62
CA LYS A 32 2.49 -0.83 -12.27
C LYS A 32 2.26 -2.31 -11.92
N ILE A 33 2.26 -3.17 -12.93
CA ILE A 33 2.36 -4.61 -12.74
C ILE A 33 3.82 -4.94 -12.44
N TYR A 34 4.08 -5.58 -11.29
CA TYR A 34 5.42 -5.95 -10.85
C TYR A 34 5.38 -7.21 -10.00
N SER A 35 6.52 -7.89 -9.95
CA SER A 35 6.68 -9.14 -9.22
C SER A 35 8.06 -9.20 -8.60
N ASP A 36 8.13 -9.81 -7.43
CA ASP A 36 9.38 -10.01 -6.70
C ASP A 36 9.83 -11.48 -6.82
N PRO A 37 11.14 -11.75 -6.83
CA PRO A 37 11.63 -13.13 -6.78
C PRO A 37 11.19 -13.81 -5.48
N GLY A 38 10.73 -15.05 -5.58
CA GLY A 38 10.56 -15.92 -4.42
C GLY A 38 11.91 -16.32 -3.83
N SER A 39 11.96 -16.57 -2.52
CA SER A 39 13.10 -17.26 -1.91
C SER A 39 13.10 -18.75 -2.28
N GLU A 40 14.25 -19.42 -2.15
CA GLU A 40 14.45 -20.84 -2.50
C GLU A 40 13.49 -21.80 -1.77
N GLU A 41 12.91 -21.37 -0.65
CA GLU A 41 11.98 -22.15 0.15
C GLU A 41 10.54 -22.14 -0.41
N PHE A 42 10.23 -21.21 -1.32
CA PHE A 42 8.92 -21.12 -1.95
C PHE A 42 8.87 -21.93 -3.25
N ARG A 43 7.72 -22.57 -3.50
CA ARG A 43 7.45 -23.28 -4.77
C ARG A 43 7.39 -22.31 -5.97
N GLN A 44 7.07 -21.05 -5.73
CA GLN A 44 6.93 -20.02 -6.76
C GLN A 44 8.23 -19.24 -6.88
N GLU A 45 8.83 -19.22 -8.07
CA GLU A 45 10.04 -18.44 -8.37
C GLU A 45 9.77 -16.94 -8.43
N ILE A 46 8.53 -16.55 -8.72
CA ILE A 46 8.10 -15.16 -8.88
C ILE A 46 6.76 -14.98 -8.15
N ILE A 47 6.68 -13.94 -7.35
CA ILE A 47 5.50 -13.55 -6.58
C ILE A 47 4.97 -12.25 -7.16
N GLU A 48 3.84 -12.35 -7.87
CA GLU A 48 3.12 -11.18 -8.37
C GLU A 48 2.60 -10.34 -7.20
N GLN A 49 2.84 -9.05 -7.26
CA GLN A 49 2.43 -8.10 -6.23
C GLN A 49 1.09 -7.47 -6.58
N ASN A 50 0.41 -6.95 -5.56
CA ASN A 50 -0.85 -6.27 -5.76
C ASN A 50 -0.67 -5.03 -6.64
N GLY A 51 -1.62 -4.82 -7.55
CA GLY A 51 -1.77 -3.56 -8.30
C GLY A 51 -2.17 -2.39 -7.40
N ARG A 52 -2.81 -1.39 -7.97
CA ARG A 52 -3.26 -0.22 -7.21
C ARG A 52 -4.23 -0.61 -6.10
N THR A 53 -3.89 -0.22 -4.87
CA THR A 53 -4.71 -0.51 -3.70
C THR A 53 -5.03 0.76 -2.93
N PHE A 54 -6.30 0.93 -2.57
CA PHE A 54 -6.78 2.04 -1.76
C PHE A 54 -6.99 1.57 -0.32
N ARG A 55 -6.49 2.33 0.65
CA ARG A 55 -6.67 2.06 2.08
C ARG A 55 -7.26 3.28 2.75
N PHE A 56 -8.37 3.07 3.45
CA PHE A 56 -9.00 4.09 4.29
C PHE A 56 -9.01 3.59 5.73
N LYS A 57 -8.67 4.47 6.68
CA LYS A 57 -8.65 4.15 8.11
C LYS A 57 -9.30 5.29 8.87
N LEU A 58 -10.18 4.92 9.80
CA LEU A 58 -10.76 5.83 10.78
C LEU A 58 -10.35 5.36 12.18
N THR A 59 -9.82 6.26 12.99
CA THR A 59 -9.39 5.97 14.37
C THR A 59 -10.14 6.90 15.30
N TYR A 60 -10.78 6.33 16.33
CA TYR A 60 -11.46 7.08 17.38
C TYR A 60 -10.73 6.88 18.71
N LEU A 61 -10.36 7.99 19.35
CA LEU A 61 -9.58 8.04 20.59
C LEU A 61 -10.51 8.17 21.80
N PHE A 62 -10.70 7.07 22.53
CA PHE A 62 -11.53 7.00 23.74
C PHE A 62 -10.88 7.71 24.93
#